data_AF-A0A3A5SSD3-F1
#
_entry.id   AF-A0A3A5SSD3-F1
#
_cell.length_a   1.000
_cell.length_b   1.000
_cell.length_c   1.000
_cell.angle_alpha   90.00
_cell.angle_beta   90.00
_cell.angle_gamma   90.00
#
_symmetry.space_group_name_H-M   'P 1'
#
loop_
_entity.id
_entity.type
_entity.pdbx_description
1 polymer ?
#
loop_
_entity_poly.entity_id
_entity_poly.type
_entity_poly.pdbx_seq_one_letter_code
_entity_poly.pdbx_strand_id
1 'polypeptide(L)'
;MHKDNFDKGIDIGITENPLGFIYGKDVFGPTVENRWLDDIRSSLLDPKCEGPDIVYSIAMDVGKTVHKALLQKQHLLFGVVAYAKGSLGMEPIRSQGHIHKVSPFSQWSTPEVYEIWNGEAVIYMQESATDEPGRCYAVYAQPGDVVVVPPYWVHATISTNADESLVFGAWCDREYGFEYAEIRRHKGIAWYPVFEGDGLKWIRNTNYHFSELVRKAPREYHDLGIGKGKSIYKIFEDAPDTFLYVPNPSVKKEVWISFEP
;
A
#
# COMPACT_ATOMS: atom_id res chain seq x y z
N MET A 1 7.46 25.32 9.18
CA MET A 1 6.48 25.41 8.08
C MET A 1 5.32 24.52 8.46
N HIS A 2 4.10 25.05 8.51
CA HIS A 2 2.93 24.19 8.64
C HIS A 2 2.91 23.28 7.41
N LYS A 3 3.01 21.96 7.60
CA LYS A 3 2.69 21.01 6.53
C LYS A 3 1.28 21.36 6.09
N ASP A 4 1.12 21.77 4.84
CA ASP A 4 -0.21 21.96 4.26
C ASP A 4 -0.99 20.67 4.52
N ASN A 5 -2.05 20.76 5.32
CA ASN A 5 -2.86 19.60 5.69
C ASN A 5 -3.54 19.11 4.41
N PHE A 6 -2.93 18.12 3.77
CA PHE A 6 -3.54 17.39 2.67
C PHE A 6 -4.95 16.96 3.09
N ASP A 7 -5.97 17.33 2.30
CA ASP A 7 -7.35 16.97 2.59
C ASP A 7 -7.62 15.51 2.20
N LYS A 8 -7.53 14.63 3.20
CA LYS A 8 -7.77 13.19 3.11
C LYS A 8 -9.21 12.83 2.73
N GLY A 9 -10.14 13.81 2.77
CA GLY A 9 -11.58 13.58 2.57
C GLY A 9 -12.26 12.85 3.73
N ILE A 10 -11.53 12.47 4.78
CA ILE A 10 -12.01 11.78 5.97
C ILE A 10 -11.26 12.27 7.23
N ASP A 11 -12.00 12.47 8.33
CA ASP A 11 -11.46 13.03 9.58
C ASP A 11 -10.75 11.97 10.42
N ILE A 12 -9.44 11.85 10.20
CA ILE A 12 -8.56 10.88 10.88
C ILE A 12 -7.31 11.60 11.39
N GLY A 13 -7.14 11.58 12.71
CA GLY A 13 -5.90 11.98 13.36
C GLY A 13 -4.89 10.83 13.37
N ILE A 14 -3.60 11.15 13.30
CA ILE A 14 -2.50 10.19 13.39
C ILE A 14 -1.86 10.32 14.78
N THR A 15 -1.55 9.19 15.42
CA THR A 15 -0.79 9.16 16.68
C THR A 15 0.57 8.50 16.45
N GLU A 16 1.61 9.03 17.09
CA GLU A 16 2.97 8.45 17.00
C GLU A 16 3.32 7.57 18.20
N ASN A 17 2.69 7.80 19.36
CA ASN A 17 2.93 7.05 20.60
C ASN A 17 1.62 6.87 21.39
N PRO A 18 0.93 5.72 21.23
CA PRO A 18 1.24 4.62 20.33
C PRO A 18 1.06 5.01 18.84
N LEU A 19 1.76 4.32 17.93
CA LEU A 19 1.53 4.46 16.49
C LEU A 19 0.10 4.01 16.15
N GLY A 20 -0.68 4.85 15.47
CA GLY A 20 -2.07 4.54 15.18
C GLY A 20 -2.92 5.75 14.77
N PHE A 21 -4.22 5.67 15.07
CA PHE A 21 -5.23 6.59 14.55
C PHE A 21 -6.25 7.01 15.61
N ILE A 22 -6.76 8.23 15.45
CA ILE A 22 -7.91 8.77 16.17
C ILE A 22 -9.02 9.03 15.14
N TYR A 23 -10.17 8.40 15.32
CA TYR A 23 -11.32 8.60 14.44
C TYR A 23 -12.14 9.80 14.87
N GLY A 24 -12.48 10.67 13.92
CA GLY A 24 -13.35 11.83 14.13
C GLY A 24 -14.79 11.46 14.52
N LYS A 25 -15.58 12.46 14.90
CA LYS A 25 -16.94 12.31 15.47
C LYS A 25 -17.89 11.45 14.63
N ASP A 26 -17.75 11.46 13.31
CA ASP A 26 -18.60 10.74 12.37
C ASP A 26 -17.84 9.69 11.55
N VAL A 27 -16.69 9.23 12.05
CA VAL A 27 -15.86 8.21 11.43
C VAL A 27 -15.89 6.94 12.28
N PHE A 28 -16.19 5.81 11.65
CA PHE A 28 -16.01 4.50 12.26
C PHE A 28 -14.64 3.95 11.85
N GLY A 29 -14.08 3.09 12.71
CA GLY A 29 -12.88 2.32 12.43
C GLY A 29 -12.71 1.22 13.48
N PRO A 30 -11.91 0.19 13.18
CA PRO A 30 -11.63 -0.89 14.12
C PRO A 30 -10.62 -0.45 15.19
N THR A 31 -10.32 -1.37 16.11
CA THR A 31 -9.07 -1.32 16.88
C THR A 31 -7.88 -1.41 15.92
N VAL A 32 -6.86 -0.61 16.18
CA VAL A 32 -5.61 -0.63 15.41
C VAL A 32 -4.87 -1.95 15.60
N GLU A 33 -4.45 -2.57 14.51
CA GLU A 33 -3.56 -3.73 14.49
C GLU A 33 -2.11 -3.28 14.31
N ASN A 34 -1.19 -3.84 15.09
CA ASN A 34 0.24 -3.58 14.93
C ASN A 34 0.91 -4.74 14.20
N ARG A 35 1.88 -4.41 13.36
CA ARG A 35 2.78 -5.36 12.71
C ARG A 35 4.18 -5.15 13.25
N TRP A 36 4.69 -6.19 13.89
CA TRP A 36 5.93 -6.14 14.63
C TRP A 36 7.11 -6.47 13.71
N LEU A 37 8.30 -6.05 14.10
CA LEU A 37 9.53 -6.37 13.36
C LEU A 37 9.66 -7.88 13.19
N ASP A 38 9.42 -8.63 14.28
CA ASP A 38 9.48 -10.09 14.29
C ASP A 38 8.53 -10.75 13.28
N ASP A 39 7.39 -10.13 12.96
CA ASP A 39 6.44 -10.66 11.98
C ASP A 39 7.02 -10.64 10.55
N ILE A 40 7.89 -9.69 10.25
CA ILE A 40 8.37 -9.43 8.88
C ILE A 40 9.82 -9.87 8.64
N ARG A 41 10.59 -10.23 9.68
CA ARG A 41 12.03 -10.59 9.60
C ARG A 41 12.36 -11.55 8.46
N SER A 42 11.52 -12.56 8.24
CA SER A 42 11.74 -13.59 7.20
C SER A 42 11.80 -13.04 5.77
N SER A 43 11.32 -11.81 5.55
CA SER A 43 11.31 -11.13 4.26
C SER A 43 12.40 -10.06 4.11
N LEU A 44 13.21 -9.83 5.14
CA LEU A 44 14.25 -8.79 5.18
C LEU A 44 15.55 -9.28 4.55
N LEU A 45 16.33 -8.35 4.00
CA LEU A 45 17.68 -8.59 3.51
C LEU A 45 18.58 -9.09 4.66
N ASP A 46 18.48 -8.45 5.83
CA ASP A 46 19.07 -8.92 7.08
C ASP A 46 17.97 -9.23 8.12
N PRO A 47 17.56 -10.51 8.27
CA PRO A 47 16.56 -10.91 9.26
C PRO A 47 16.94 -10.59 10.72
N LYS A 48 18.22 -10.35 11.02
CA LYS A 48 18.72 -10.05 12.36
C LYS A 48 18.85 -8.55 12.63
N CYS A 49 18.40 -7.70 11.71
CA CYS A 49 18.50 -6.26 11.88
C CYS A 49 17.78 -5.77 13.13
N GLU A 50 18.24 -4.63 13.64
CA GLU A 50 17.51 -3.84 14.63
C GLU A 50 16.59 -2.84 13.92
N GLY A 51 15.59 -2.35 14.65
CA GLY A 51 14.59 -1.41 14.15
C GLY A 51 13.51 -1.17 15.22
N PRO A 52 12.47 -0.39 14.92
CA PRO A 52 11.35 -0.23 15.84
C PRO A 52 10.60 -1.56 16.05
N ASP A 53 10.14 -1.80 17.27
CA ASP A 53 9.36 -3.01 17.61
C ASP A 53 8.09 -3.11 16.76
N ILE A 54 7.35 -2.00 16.65
CA ILE A 54 6.20 -1.85 15.76
C ILE A 54 6.70 -1.17 14.48
N VAL A 55 6.64 -1.88 13.36
CA VAL A 55 7.11 -1.39 12.06
C VAL A 55 6.00 -0.57 11.39
N TYR A 56 4.75 -1.04 11.47
CA TYR A 56 3.59 -0.32 10.96
C TYR A 56 2.31 -0.72 11.69
N SER A 57 1.33 0.18 11.69
CA SER A 57 0.02 0.03 12.30
C SER A 57 -1.07 0.20 11.24
N ILE A 58 -2.07 -0.68 11.27
CA ILE A 58 -3.14 -0.75 10.28
C ILE A 58 -4.49 -0.67 10.98
N ALA A 59 -5.41 0.09 10.40
CA ALA A 59 -6.83 -0.03 10.67
C ALA A 59 -7.58 -0.32 9.37
N MET A 60 -8.10 -1.54 9.25
CA MET A 60 -8.92 -1.98 8.11
C MET A 60 -10.40 -1.72 8.41
N ASP A 61 -11.16 -1.20 7.45
CA ASP A 61 -12.59 -0.85 7.59
C ASP A 61 -12.81 0.47 8.33
N VAL A 62 -12.22 1.53 7.80
CA VAL A 62 -12.46 2.91 8.24
C VAL A 62 -13.42 3.60 7.28
N GLY A 63 -14.26 4.50 7.77
CA GLY A 63 -15.14 5.26 6.90
C GLY A 63 -16.03 6.24 7.64
N LYS A 64 -16.63 7.19 6.92
CA LYS A 64 -17.70 8.02 7.47
C LYS A 64 -18.91 7.13 7.75
N THR A 65 -19.52 7.29 8.93
CA THR A 65 -20.67 6.49 9.38
C THR A 65 -21.81 6.44 8.37
N VAL A 66 -22.06 7.56 7.69
CA VAL A 66 -23.08 7.68 6.64
C VAL A 66 -22.84 6.76 5.43
N HIS A 67 -21.59 6.37 5.16
CA HIS A 67 -21.23 5.51 4.02
C HIS A 67 -21.13 4.03 4.38
N LYS A 68 -21.23 3.67 5.67
CA LYS A 68 -20.98 2.29 6.13
C LYS A 68 -21.82 1.25 5.38
N ALA A 69 -23.12 1.49 5.25
CA ALA A 69 -24.03 0.57 4.56
C ALA A 69 -23.69 0.44 3.06
N LEU A 70 -23.27 1.54 2.42
CA LEU A 70 -22.91 1.54 1.01
C LEU A 70 -21.60 0.78 0.77
N LEU A 71 -20.57 1.05 1.58
CA LEU A 71 -19.28 0.36 1.53
C LEU A 71 -19.46 -1.16 1.72
N GLN A 72 -20.31 -1.57 2.67
CA GLN A 72 -20.67 -2.98 2.87
C GLN A 72 -21.37 -3.57 1.64
N LYS A 73 -22.37 -2.88 1.09
CA LYS A 73 -23.10 -3.32 -0.10
C LYS A 73 -22.18 -3.47 -1.32
N GLN A 74 -21.18 -2.60 -1.46
CA GLN A 74 -20.26 -2.60 -2.59
C GLN A 74 -19.07 -3.55 -2.39
N HIS A 75 -18.97 -4.26 -1.26
CA HIS A 75 -17.78 -5.05 -0.90
C HIS A 75 -16.48 -4.21 -0.88
N LEU A 76 -16.60 -2.90 -0.66
CA LEU A 76 -15.48 -1.98 -0.62
C LEU A 76 -15.11 -1.64 0.84
N LEU A 77 -13.82 -1.50 1.10
CA LEU A 77 -13.27 -1.14 2.39
C LEU A 77 -12.18 -0.08 2.21
N PHE A 78 -12.11 0.87 3.16
CA PHE A 78 -11.00 1.81 3.24
C PHE A 78 -10.07 1.39 4.38
N GLY A 79 -8.79 1.20 4.06
CA GLY A 79 -7.73 0.98 5.04
C GLY A 79 -6.98 2.28 5.30
N VAL A 80 -6.47 2.45 6.52
CA VAL A 80 -5.46 3.46 6.84
C VAL A 80 -4.26 2.81 7.48
N VAL A 81 -3.07 3.23 7.05
CA VAL A 81 -1.82 2.61 7.46
C VAL A 81 -0.80 3.69 7.81
N ALA A 82 -0.09 3.48 8.92
CA ALA A 82 0.97 4.32 9.40
C ALA A 82 2.22 3.48 9.64
N TYR A 83 3.32 3.88 9.02
CA TYR A 83 4.64 3.28 9.15
C TYR A 83 5.43 4.07 10.17
N ALA A 84 6.18 3.37 11.01
CA ALA A 84 7.08 4.00 11.96
C ALA A 84 8.15 4.82 11.24
N LYS A 85 8.72 5.80 11.94
CA LYS A 85 9.98 6.42 11.53
C LYS A 85 11.16 5.49 11.86
N GLY A 86 12.26 5.66 11.15
CA GLY A 86 13.52 4.96 11.37
C GLY A 86 13.91 4.04 10.21
N SER A 87 14.59 2.96 10.54
CA SER A 87 15.11 1.98 9.59
C SER A 87 15.09 0.56 10.19
N LEU A 88 15.24 -0.43 9.33
CA LEU A 88 15.44 -1.84 9.63
C LEU A 88 16.89 -2.18 9.27
N GLY A 89 17.82 -1.86 10.17
CA GLY A 89 19.25 -1.86 9.86
C GLY A 89 19.58 -0.89 8.73
N MET A 90 19.93 -1.42 7.55
CA MET A 90 20.16 -0.59 6.36
C MET A 90 18.91 -0.43 5.47
N GLU A 91 17.87 -1.24 5.70
CA GLU A 91 16.62 -1.16 4.92
C GLU A 91 15.70 -0.05 5.48
N PRO A 92 14.87 0.57 4.63
CA PRO A 92 13.76 1.39 5.10
C PRO A 92 12.70 0.57 5.85
N ILE A 93 11.89 1.25 6.66
CA ILE A 93 10.64 0.69 7.20
C ILE A 93 9.75 0.29 6.01
N ARG A 94 9.33 -0.97 5.96
CA ARG A 94 8.52 -1.49 4.85
C ARG A 94 7.61 -2.66 5.26
N SER A 95 6.62 -2.97 4.45
CA SER A 95 5.87 -4.23 4.59
C SER A 95 6.65 -5.41 4.01
N GLN A 96 6.23 -6.62 4.39
CA GLN A 96 6.89 -7.86 3.95
C GLN A 96 6.70 -8.18 2.46
N GLY A 97 5.72 -7.54 1.81
CA GLY A 97 5.29 -7.84 0.45
C GLY A 97 4.27 -8.98 0.37
N HIS A 98 3.29 -8.86 -0.52
CA HIS A 98 2.24 -9.87 -0.70
C HIS A 98 1.49 -9.76 -2.02
N ILE A 99 0.74 -10.82 -2.35
CA ILE A 99 -0.28 -10.81 -3.40
C ILE A 99 -1.66 -10.86 -2.71
N HIS A 100 -2.65 -10.14 -3.24
CA HIS A 100 -4.02 -10.30 -2.80
C HIS A 100 -4.58 -11.67 -3.18
N LYS A 101 -5.22 -12.34 -2.23
CA LYS A 101 -5.97 -13.57 -2.48
C LYS A 101 -7.03 -13.33 -3.55
N VAL A 102 -7.36 -14.41 -4.27
CA VAL A 102 -8.50 -14.41 -5.17
C VAL A 102 -9.76 -14.25 -4.32
N SER A 103 -10.47 -13.14 -4.52
CA SER A 103 -11.69 -12.82 -3.80
C SER A 103 -12.78 -13.84 -4.16
N PRO A 104 -13.46 -14.46 -3.18
CA PRO A 104 -14.60 -15.34 -3.45
C PRO A 104 -15.74 -14.61 -4.17
N PHE A 105 -15.87 -13.30 -3.97
CA PHE A 105 -16.90 -12.48 -4.58
C PHE A 105 -16.68 -12.30 -6.09
N SER A 106 -15.49 -11.87 -6.52
CA SER A 106 -15.22 -11.54 -7.92
C SER A 106 -14.49 -12.63 -8.69
N GLN A 107 -13.92 -13.64 -8.02
CA GLN A 107 -13.04 -14.66 -8.59
C GLN A 107 -11.75 -14.07 -9.21
N TRP A 108 -11.36 -12.88 -8.78
CA TRP A 108 -10.12 -12.21 -9.17
C TRP A 108 -9.27 -11.91 -7.94
N SER A 109 -7.94 -11.89 -8.10
CA SER A 109 -7.10 -11.13 -7.17
C SER A 109 -7.48 -9.65 -7.32
N THR A 110 -7.51 -8.91 -6.23
CA THR A 110 -8.07 -7.54 -6.23
C THR A 110 -6.96 -6.51 -6.35
N PRO A 111 -7.16 -5.39 -7.07
CA PRO A 111 -6.24 -4.28 -7.04
C PRO A 111 -6.36 -3.53 -5.71
N GLU A 112 -5.47 -2.57 -5.52
CA GLU A 112 -5.50 -1.65 -4.40
C GLU A 112 -5.20 -0.23 -4.89
N VAL A 113 -5.88 0.76 -4.31
CA VAL A 113 -5.69 2.17 -4.68
C VAL A 113 -5.19 2.93 -3.46
N TYR A 114 -3.92 3.29 -3.47
CA TYR A 114 -3.24 4.02 -2.41
C TYR A 114 -3.35 5.53 -2.61
N GLU A 115 -3.42 6.28 -1.52
CA GLU A 115 -3.23 7.73 -1.50
C GLU A 115 -2.30 8.11 -0.35
N ILE A 116 -1.17 8.73 -0.68
CA ILE A 116 -0.17 9.11 0.32
C ILE A 116 -0.61 10.39 1.03
N TRP A 117 -0.54 10.40 2.36
CA TRP A 117 -1.00 11.52 3.19
C TRP A 117 0.12 12.23 3.95
N ASN A 118 1.17 11.52 4.31
CA ASN A 118 2.34 12.07 5.00
C ASN A 118 3.58 11.23 4.67
N GLY A 119 4.76 11.86 4.66
CA GLY A 119 6.00 11.20 4.31
C GLY A 119 6.09 10.88 2.82
N GLU A 120 7.12 10.12 2.48
CA GLU A 120 7.42 9.71 1.11
C GLU A 120 7.39 8.18 1.01
N ALA A 121 6.72 7.68 -0.02
CA ALA A 121 6.50 6.27 -0.23
C ALA A 121 7.18 5.77 -1.50
N VAL A 122 7.61 4.53 -1.47
CA VAL A 122 7.69 3.70 -2.68
C VAL A 122 6.66 2.59 -2.57
N ILE A 123 5.79 2.49 -3.58
CA ILE A 123 4.99 1.28 -3.80
C ILE A 123 5.79 0.42 -4.78
N TYR A 124 6.45 -0.61 -4.23
CA TYR A 124 7.15 -1.62 -5.00
C TYR A 124 6.14 -2.63 -5.53
N MET A 125 6.28 -3.04 -6.78
CA MET A 125 5.42 -4.01 -7.44
C MET A 125 6.23 -4.98 -8.31
N GLN A 126 5.86 -6.26 -8.33
CA GLN A 126 6.36 -7.24 -9.30
C GLN A 126 5.23 -8.15 -9.78
N GLU A 127 5.27 -8.55 -11.05
CA GLU A 127 4.18 -9.30 -11.70
C GLU A 127 3.88 -10.66 -11.07
N SER A 128 4.91 -11.33 -10.56
CA SER A 128 4.77 -12.67 -9.99
C SER A 128 5.63 -12.85 -8.75
N ALA A 129 5.19 -13.71 -7.84
CA ALA A 129 6.00 -14.19 -6.71
C ALA A 129 6.81 -15.45 -7.04
N THR A 130 6.66 -16.03 -8.24
CA THR A 130 7.43 -17.20 -8.69
C THR A 130 8.90 -16.87 -8.94
N ASP A 131 9.72 -17.86 -9.27
CA ASP A 131 11.16 -17.68 -9.58
C ASP A 131 11.41 -16.60 -10.64
N GLU A 132 10.51 -16.48 -11.63
CA GLU A 132 10.45 -15.36 -12.58
C GLU A 132 9.55 -14.25 -12.02
N PRO A 133 10.10 -13.11 -11.57
CA PRO A 133 9.29 -12.05 -10.97
C PRO A 133 8.58 -11.17 -12.00
N GLY A 134 8.90 -11.33 -13.29
CA GLY A 134 8.41 -10.50 -14.38
C GLY A 134 8.93 -9.05 -14.29
N ARG A 135 8.11 -8.10 -14.75
CA ARG A 135 8.41 -6.66 -14.64
C ARG A 135 8.36 -6.23 -13.17
N CYS A 136 9.39 -5.51 -12.72
CA CYS A 136 9.44 -4.92 -11.38
C CYS A 136 9.41 -3.40 -11.46
N TYR A 137 8.62 -2.77 -10.60
CA TYR A 137 8.49 -1.31 -10.51
C TYR A 137 8.71 -0.83 -9.08
N ALA A 138 9.36 0.32 -8.95
CA ALA A 138 9.39 1.14 -7.76
C ALA A 138 8.74 2.48 -8.10
N VAL A 139 7.50 2.67 -7.64
CA VAL A 139 6.73 3.90 -7.88
C VAL A 139 6.90 4.83 -6.67
N TYR A 140 7.61 5.94 -6.87
CA TYR A 140 7.93 6.93 -5.84
C TYR A 140 6.79 7.95 -5.73
N ALA A 141 6.12 8.02 -4.58
CA ALA A 141 4.93 8.83 -4.35
C ALA A 141 5.08 9.76 -3.15
N GLN A 142 4.54 10.97 -3.27
CA GLN A 142 4.55 12.03 -2.26
C GLN A 142 3.12 12.33 -1.78
N PRO A 143 2.93 13.14 -0.72
CA PRO A 143 1.59 13.45 -0.21
C PRO A 143 0.66 14.00 -1.31
N GLY A 144 -0.49 13.35 -1.47
CA GLY A 144 -1.50 13.62 -2.48
C GLY A 144 -1.36 12.82 -3.77
N ASP A 145 -0.27 12.09 -3.96
CA ASP A 145 -0.16 11.13 -5.05
C ASP A 145 -1.01 9.89 -4.77
N VAL A 146 -1.58 9.38 -5.86
CA VAL A 146 -2.32 8.11 -5.89
C VAL A 146 -1.46 7.08 -6.61
N VAL A 147 -1.43 5.85 -6.11
CA VAL A 147 -0.78 4.72 -6.79
C VAL A 147 -1.75 3.54 -6.84
N VAL A 148 -1.89 2.93 -8.01
CA VAL A 148 -2.75 1.75 -8.19
C VAL A 148 -1.89 0.51 -8.33
N VAL A 149 -2.11 -0.47 -7.44
CA VAL A 149 -1.57 -1.82 -7.58
C VAL A 149 -2.57 -2.64 -8.39
N PRO A 150 -2.17 -3.28 -9.50
CA PRO A 150 -3.07 -4.07 -10.33
C PRO A 150 -3.38 -5.45 -9.70
N PRO A 151 -4.45 -6.13 -10.16
CA PRO A 151 -4.74 -7.50 -9.78
C PRO A 151 -3.54 -8.44 -9.94
N TYR A 152 -3.40 -9.42 -9.04
CA TYR A 152 -2.43 -10.54 -9.08
C TYR A 152 -0.96 -10.18 -8.83
N TRP A 153 -0.60 -8.89 -8.73
CA TRP A 153 0.80 -8.50 -8.55
C TRP A 153 1.20 -8.54 -7.09
N VAL A 154 2.46 -8.90 -6.86
CA VAL A 154 3.10 -8.72 -5.56
C VAL A 154 3.32 -7.22 -5.37
N HIS A 155 3.06 -6.71 -4.17
CA HIS A 155 3.41 -5.36 -3.83
C HIS A 155 3.90 -5.22 -2.38
N ALA A 156 4.74 -4.22 -2.14
CA ALA A 156 5.22 -3.83 -0.83
C ALA A 156 5.29 -2.30 -0.74
N THR A 157 4.94 -1.75 0.42
CA THR A 157 5.05 -0.32 0.68
C THR A 157 6.31 -0.06 1.49
N ILE A 158 7.05 0.97 1.09
CA ILE A 158 8.36 1.32 1.62
C ILE A 158 8.36 2.80 2.01
N SER A 159 8.75 3.13 3.25
CA SER A 159 8.97 4.50 3.69
C SER A 159 10.36 4.96 3.24
N THR A 160 10.44 5.98 2.38
CA THR A 160 11.74 6.41 1.82
C THR A 160 12.49 7.43 2.67
N ASN A 161 11.90 7.86 3.79
CA ASN A 161 12.50 8.80 4.73
C ASN A 161 12.57 8.18 6.13
N ALA A 162 13.77 8.12 6.71
CA ALA A 162 13.99 7.56 8.03
C ALA A 162 13.57 8.51 9.18
N ASP A 163 13.52 9.82 8.93
CA ASP A 163 13.21 10.82 9.95
C ASP A 163 11.71 11.13 10.03
N GLU A 164 10.92 10.59 9.12
CA GLU A 164 9.49 10.85 8.99
C GLU A 164 8.67 9.56 8.92
N SER A 165 7.50 9.56 9.56
CA SER A 165 6.52 8.49 9.45
C SER A 165 5.78 8.57 8.12
N LEU A 166 5.61 7.44 7.44
CA LEU A 166 4.78 7.35 6.24
C LEU A 166 3.33 7.02 6.62
N VAL A 167 2.36 7.78 6.10
CA VAL A 167 0.92 7.51 6.31
C VAL A 167 0.17 7.59 5.00
N PHE A 168 -0.75 6.66 4.77
CA PHE A 168 -1.59 6.62 3.59
C PHE A 168 -2.98 6.02 3.88
N GLY A 169 -3.94 6.33 3.02
CA GLY A 169 -5.21 5.64 2.93
C GLY A 169 -5.25 4.74 1.70
N ALA A 170 -6.04 3.68 1.72
CA ALA A 170 -6.16 2.78 0.58
C ALA A 170 -7.58 2.21 0.41
N TRP A 171 -8.04 2.11 -0.83
CA TRP A 171 -9.22 1.31 -1.17
C TRP A 171 -8.82 -0.14 -1.40
N CYS A 172 -9.45 -1.06 -0.66
CA CYS A 172 -9.23 -2.50 -0.76
C CYS A 172 -10.57 -3.24 -0.85
N ASP A 173 -10.52 -4.49 -1.29
CA ASP A 173 -11.66 -5.42 -1.21
C ASP A 173 -12.00 -5.73 0.26
N ARG A 174 -13.30 -5.83 0.58
CA ARG A 174 -13.75 -6.10 1.94
C ARG A 174 -13.43 -7.52 2.39
N GLU A 175 -13.34 -8.47 1.48
CA GLU A 175 -12.94 -9.85 1.74
C GLU A 175 -11.42 -10.04 1.53
N TYR A 176 -10.64 -8.98 1.79
CA TYR A 176 -9.19 -8.98 1.63
C TYR A 176 -8.54 -10.19 2.28
N GLY A 177 -7.47 -10.64 1.64
CA GLY A 177 -6.61 -11.69 2.14
C GLY A 177 -5.31 -11.67 1.37
N PHE A 178 -4.29 -12.31 1.93
CA PHE A 178 -2.93 -12.19 1.44
C PHE A 178 -2.28 -13.55 1.22
N GLU A 179 -1.62 -13.72 0.09
CA GLU A 179 -0.74 -14.85 -0.20
C GLU A 179 0.71 -14.46 0.04
N TYR A 180 1.37 -15.18 0.96
CA TYR A 180 2.75 -14.90 1.40
C TYR A 180 3.73 -16.02 1.08
N ALA A 181 3.25 -17.22 0.70
CA ALA A 181 4.07 -18.43 0.66
C ALA A 181 5.28 -18.28 -0.27
N GLU A 182 5.05 -17.87 -1.51
CA GLU A 182 6.12 -17.69 -2.50
C GLU A 182 7.06 -16.53 -2.14
N ILE A 183 6.54 -15.41 -1.62
CA ILE A 183 7.39 -14.30 -1.15
C ILE A 183 8.32 -14.77 -0.02
N ARG A 184 7.80 -15.54 0.94
CA ARG A 184 8.60 -16.12 2.03
C ARG A 184 9.61 -17.14 1.52
N ARG A 185 9.25 -17.96 0.52
CA ARG A 185 10.17 -18.92 -0.12
C ARG A 185 11.40 -18.22 -0.71
N HIS A 186 11.22 -17.06 -1.30
CA HIS A 186 12.29 -16.24 -1.85
C HIS A 186 12.92 -15.26 -0.86
N LYS A 187 12.54 -15.32 0.42
CA LYS A 187 13.01 -14.44 1.51
C LYS A 187 12.70 -12.96 1.27
N GLY A 188 11.63 -12.65 0.54
CA GLY A 188 11.18 -11.29 0.28
C GLY A 188 10.92 -11.01 -1.21
N ILE A 189 10.89 -9.72 -1.54
CA ILE A 189 10.68 -9.20 -2.89
C ILE A 189 11.94 -9.32 -3.76
N ALA A 190 11.81 -9.19 -5.08
CA ALA A 190 12.91 -9.37 -6.04
C ALA A 190 14.00 -8.28 -5.96
N TRP A 191 13.70 -7.14 -5.36
CA TRP A 191 14.65 -6.04 -5.16
C TRP A 191 14.53 -5.48 -3.74
N TYR A 192 15.58 -5.62 -2.94
CA TYR A 192 15.63 -5.06 -1.59
C TYR A 192 16.02 -3.57 -1.64
N PRO A 193 15.23 -2.68 -1.03
CA PRO A 193 15.62 -1.29 -0.85
C PRO A 193 16.62 -1.17 0.30
N VAL A 194 17.67 -0.38 0.14
CA VAL A 194 18.57 0.03 1.24
C VAL A 194 18.84 1.52 1.15
N PHE A 195 19.01 2.18 2.30
CA PHE A 195 19.42 3.57 2.32
C PHE A 195 20.84 3.74 1.75
N GLU A 196 21.01 4.73 0.87
CA GLU A 196 22.31 5.18 0.36
C GLU A 196 22.26 6.71 0.22
N GLY A 197 22.90 7.42 1.15
CA GLY A 197 22.74 8.87 1.28
C GLY A 197 21.30 9.26 1.61
N ASP A 198 20.78 10.28 0.93
CA ASP A 198 19.39 10.75 1.10
C ASP A 198 18.37 9.95 0.28
N GLY A 199 18.78 8.82 -0.32
CA GLY A 199 17.93 8.05 -1.24
C GLY A 199 18.01 6.55 -1.01
N LEU A 200 17.41 5.81 -1.95
CA LEU A 200 17.40 4.35 -1.96
C LEU A 200 18.28 3.78 -3.06
N LYS A 201 19.08 2.79 -2.67
CA LYS A 201 19.70 1.82 -3.57
C LYS A 201 18.91 0.53 -3.57
N TRP A 202 18.91 -0.14 -4.72
CA TRP A 202 18.20 -1.40 -4.90
C TRP A 202 19.18 -2.54 -5.08
N ILE A 203 19.13 -3.51 -4.17
CA ILE A 203 19.94 -4.72 -4.19
C ILE A 203 19.07 -5.85 -4.74
N ARG A 204 19.53 -6.50 -5.80
CA ARG A 204 18.83 -7.65 -6.39
C ARG A 204 18.77 -8.80 -5.38
N ASN A 205 17.58 -9.38 -5.22
CA ASN A 205 17.39 -10.65 -4.54
C ASN A 205 17.79 -11.81 -5.47
N THR A 206 18.85 -12.52 -5.12
CA THR A 206 19.37 -13.64 -5.92
C THR A 206 18.52 -14.90 -5.85
N ASN A 207 17.48 -14.95 -5.01
CA ASN A 207 16.51 -16.05 -5.02
C ASN A 207 15.58 -15.98 -6.24
N TYR A 208 15.48 -14.85 -6.93
CA TYR A 208 14.74 -14.70 -8.17
C TYR A 208 15.66 -14.72 -9.40
N HIS A 209 15.11 -15.14 -10.54
CA HIS A 209 15.70 -14.87 -11.85
C HIS A 209 15.84 -13.37 -12.09
N PHE A 210 16.70 -13.00 -13.03
CA PHE A 210 16.99 -11.59 -13.27
C PHE A 210 15.78 -10.91 -13.93
N SER A 211 15.32 -9.82 -13.31
CA SER A 211 14.42 -8.85 -13.93
C SER A 211 15.04 -7.47 -13.86
N GLU A 212 14.55 -6.54 -14.67
CA GLU A 212 14.87 -5.12 -14.53
C GLU A 212 13.93 -4.46 -13.53
N LEU A 213 14.45 -3.50 -12.77
CA LEU A 213 13.66 -2.62 -11.90
C LEU A 213 13.48 -1.25 -12.57
N VAL A 214 12.24 -0.92 -12.90
CA VAL A 214 11.85 0.40 -13.39
C VAL A 214 11.53 1.31 -12.21
N ARG A 215 12.13 2.49 -12.15
CA ARG A 215 11.87 3.50 -11.12
C ARG A 215 11.15 4.67 -11.77
N LYS A 216 9.99 5.06 -11.25
CA LYS A 216 9.17 6.12 -11.85
C LYS A 216 8.28 6.82 -10.82
N ALA A 217 7.72 7.95 -11.22
CA ALA A 217 6.60 8.58 -10.53
C ALA A 217 5.28 7.88 -10.92
N PRO A 218 4.19 8.04 -10.14
CA PRO A 218 2.89 7.49 -10.47
C PRO A 218 2.38 8.10 -11.78
N ARG A 219 1.66 7.30 -12.58
CA ARG A 219 0.94 7.85 -13.73
C ARG A 219 -0.38 8.49 -13.31
N GLU A 220 -1.01 9.22 -14.23
CA GLU A 220 -2.40 9.62 -14.07
C GLU A 220 -3.33 8.43 -14.38
N TYR A 221 -4.37 8.22 -13.56
CA TYR A 221 -5.30 7.09 -13.67
C TYR A 221 -6.70 7.52 -14.15
N HIS A 222 -6.75 8.34 -15.21
CA HIS A 222 -8.02 8.81 -15.80
C HIS A 222 -8.89 7.66 -16.34
N ASP A 223 -8.26 6.59 -16.84
CA ASP A 223 -8.89 5.33 -17.25
C ASP A 223 -9.62 4.61 -16.11
N LEU A 224 -9.20 4.86 -14.86
CA LEU A 224 -9.82 4.39 -13.63
C LEU A 224 -10.70 5.43 -12.94
N GLY A 225 -10.92 6.59 -13.56
CA GLY A 225 -11.79 7.65 -13.02
C GLY A 225 -11.13 8.47 -11.89
N ILE A 226 -9.82 8.36 -11.71
CA ILE A 226 -9.08 9.14 -10.72
C ILE A 226 -8.57 10.42 -11.39
N GLY A 227 -8.99 11.56 -10.85
CA GLY A 227 -8.58 12.89 -11.28
C GLY A 227 -7.71 13.59 -10.24
N LYS A 228 -7.02 14.66 -10.65
CA LYS A 228 -6.21 15.49 -9.75
C LYS A 228 -7.09 16.32 -8.82
N GLY A 229 -6.54 16.66 -7.65
CA GLY A 229 -7.07 17.69 -6.76
C GLY A 229 -8.23 17.28 -5.86
N LYS A 230 -8.58 15.98 -5.82
CA LYS A 230 -9.52 15.41 -4.84
C LYS A 230 -8.91 14.17 -4.25
N SER A 231 -9.15 13.95 -2.96
CA SER A 231 -8.74 12.71 -2.34
C SER A 231 -9.54 11.52 -2.88
N ILE A 232 -8.97 10.33 -2.83
CA ILE A 232 -9.65 9.09 -3.24
C ILE A 232 -10.93 8.85 -2.42
N TYR A 233 -10.97 9.33 -1.16
CA TYR A 233 -12.20 9.29 -0.36
C TYR A 233 -13.25 10.27 -0.91
N LYS A 234 -12.86 11.49 -1.27
CA LYS A 234 -13.77 12.48 -1.85
C LYS A 234 -14.29 12.08 -3.23
N ILE A 235 -13.45 11.43 -4.05
CA ILE A 235 -13.86 10.86 -5.35
C ILE A 235 -14.98 9.82 -5.14
N PHE A 236 -14.85 8.97 -4.13
CA PHE A 236 -15.91 8.01 -3.76
C PHE A 236 -17.19 8.71 -3.32
N GLU A 237 -17.11 9.76 -2.48
CA GLU A 237 -18.31 10.50 -2.06
C GLU A 237 -19.07 11.12 -3.24
N ASP A 238 -18.33 11.67 -4.20
CA ASP A 238 -18.92 12.36 -5.35
C ASP A 238 -19.46 11.36 -6.40
N ALA A 239 -18.79 10.22 -6.56
CA ALA A 239 -19.16 9.16 -7.49
C ALA A 239 -18.83 7.77 -6.90
N PRO A 240 -19.73 7.18 -6.10
CA PRO A 240 -19.47 5.94 -5.35
C PRO A 240 -19.14 4.73 -6.20
N ASP A 241 -19.50 4.74 -7.48
CA ASP A 241 -19.24 3.63 -8.39
C ASP A 241 -17.82 3.63 -8.97
N THR A 242 -17.05 4.73 -8.78
CA THR A 242 -15.71 4.91 -9.36
C THR A 242 -14.78 3.74 -9.01
N PHE A 243 -14.78 3.31 -7.75
CA PHE A 243 -13.86 2.29 -7.23
C PHE A 243 -14.45 0.87 -7.23
N LEU A 244 -15.56 0.61 -7.93
CA LEU A 244 -16.14 -0.75 -8.00
C LEU A 244 -15.22 -1.78 -8.67
N TYR A 245 -14.19 -1.32 -9.39
CA TYR A 245 -13.15 -2.18 -9.92
C TYR A 245 -12.21 -2.75 -8.84
N VAL A 246 -12.24 -2.24 -7.61
CA VAL A 246 -11.47 -2.79 -6.49
C VAL A 246 -12.05 -4.15 -6.05
N PRO A 247 -13.32 -4.25 -5.64
CA PRO A 247 -13.92 -5.55 -5.33
C PRO A 247 -14.24 -6.37 -6.57
N ASN A 248 -14.48 -5.75 -7.73
CA ASN A 248 -14.78 -6.44 -8.99
C ASN A 248 -13.89 -5.98 -10.16
N PRO A 249 -12.64 -6.48 -10.26
CA PRO A 249 -11.66 -5.99 -11.25
C PRO A 249 -12.08 -6.21 -12.69
N SER A 250 -12.95 -7.19 -12.97
CA SER A 250 -13.40 -7.53 -14.32
C SER A 250 -14.07 -6.36 -15.07
N VAL A 251 -14.65 -5.38 -14.35
CA VAL A 251 -15.30 -4.19 -14.96
C VAL A 251 -14.30 -3.23 -15.63
N LYS A 252 -13.01 -3.37 -15.32
CA LYS A 252 -11.90 -2.63 -15.92
C LYS A 252 -10.85 -3.56 -16.55
N LYS A 253 -11.24 -4.77 -16.96
CA LYS A 253 -10.31 -5.81 -17.46
C LYS A 253 -9.30 -5.30 -18.50
N GLU A 254 -9.74 -4.44 -19.42
CA GLU A 254 -8.91 -3.93 -20.52
C GLU A 254 -7.77 -3.03 -20.00
N VAL A 255 -7.99 -2.34 -18.87
CA VAL A 255 -6.96 -1.53 -18.20
C VAL A 255 -5.87 -2.42 -17.60
N TRP A 256 -6.23 -3.62 -17.14
CA TRP A 256 -5.30 -4.52 -16.45
C TRP A 256 -4.35 -5.26 -17.39
N ILE A 257 -4.77 -5.54 -18.64
CA ILE A 257 -4.00 -6.34 -19.60
C ILE A 257 -2.63 -5.71 -19.90
N SER A 258 -2.60 -4.39 -20.09
CA SER A 258 -1.39 -3.64 -20.39
C SER A 258 -1.06 -2.64 -19.27
N PHE A 259 -1.44 -2.96 -18.03
CA PHE A 259 -1.22 -2.04 -16.93
C PHE A 259 0.27 -1.74 -16.76
N GLU A 260 0.56 -0.45 -16.68
CA GLU A 260 1.83 0.08 -16.23
C GLU A 260 1.53 0.99 -15.03
N PRO A 261 2.16 0.76 -13.87
CA PRO A 261 1.94 1.56 -12.67
C PRO A 261 2.27 3.05 -12.84
#